data_AF-A0A6N9NYR3-F1
#
_entry.id   AF-A0A6N9NYR3-F1
#
_cell.length_a   1.000
_cell.length_b   1.000
_cell.length_c   1.000
_cell.angle_alpha   90.00
_cell.angle_beta   90.00
_cell.angle_gamma   90.00
#
_symmetry.space_group_name_H-M   'P 1'
#
loop_
_entity.id
_entity.type
_entity.pdbx_description
1 polymer ?
#
loop_
_entity_poly.entity_id
_entity_poly.type
_entity_poly.pdbx_seq_one_letter_code
_entity_poly.pdbx_strand_id
1 'polypeptide(L)'
;MTDQILSGIVCSVQLDDETKENSLVADFREGWSTVYIVKECENYYEFVNDQFPTCETQLNVTGDGPTPQKHATEDLQLMAEIMIHFMQTGMVYPDCTWEHTIH
;
A
#
# COMPACT_ATOMS: atom_id res chain seq x y z
N MET A 1 11.00 -12.39 -2.99
CA MET A 1 10.57 -11.17 -2.28
C MET A 1 9.25 -11.43 -1.56
N THR A 2 8.26 -11.94 -2.28
CA THR A 2 6.99 -12.48 -1.76
C THR A 2 7.15 -13.37 -0.52
N ASP A 3 8.02 -14.38 -0.54
CA ASP A 3 8.20 -15.28 0.62
C ASP A 3 8.64 -14.56 1.90
N GLN A 4 9.40 -13.46 1.79
CA GLN A 4 9.85 -12.69 2.96
C GLN A 4 8.72 -11.82 3.53
N ILE A 5 7.90 -11.23 2.67
CA ILE A 5 6.68 -10.52 3.07
C ILE A 5 5.72 -11.48 3.78
N LEU A 6 5.47 -12.65 3.20
CA LEU A 6 4.59 -13.67 3.76
C LEU A 6 5.13 -14.27 5.08
N SER A 7 6.44 -14.22 5.30
CA SER A 7 7.05 -14.65 6.57
C SER A 7 6.89 -13.66 7.73
N GLY A 8 6.39 -12.44 7.45
CA GLY A 8 6.19 -11.39 8.46
C GLY A 8 7.47 -10.72 8.99
N ILE A 9 8.61 -10.94 8.32
CA ILE A 9 9.90 -10.33 8.69
C ILE A 9 10.03 -8.92 8.11
N VAL A 10 9.37 -8.66 6.99
CA VAL A 10 9.40 -7.35 6.32
C VAL A 10 8.43 -6.42 7.02
N CYS A 11 8.91 -5.27 7.48
CA CYS A 11 8.07 -4.23 8.09
C CYS A 11 7.67 -3.14 7.09
N SER A 12 8.49 -2.91 6.05
CA SER A 12 8.20 -1.95 4.99
C SER A 12 8.90 -2.31 3.69
N VAL A 13 8.28 -1.92 2.57
CA VAL A 13 8.82 -2.00 1.21
C VAL A 13 8.64 -0.62 0.58
N GLN A 14 9.73 -0.06 0.06
CA GLN A 14 9.69 1.16 -0.75
C GLN A 14 10.29 0.86 -2.12
N LEU A 15 9.54 1.25 -3.16
CA LEU A 15 9.94 1.16 -4.55
C LEU A 15 9.87 2.57 -5.13
N ASP A 16 10.99 3.07 -5.64
CA ASP A 16 11.07 4.34 -6.35
C ASP A 16 11.48 4.08 -7.79
N ASP A 17 10.92 4.85 -8.73
CA ASP A 17 11.45 4.90 -10.08
C ASP A 17 12.75 5.73 -10.16
N GLU A 18 13.39 5.75 -11.33
CA GLU A 18 14.66 6.45 -11.51
C GLU A 18 14.56 7.96 -11.29
N THR A 19 13.39 8.56 -11.57
CA THR A 19 13.15 10.00 -11.38
C THR A 19 12.79 10.34 -9.94
N LYS A 20 12.37 9.34 -9.14
CA LYS A 20 11.78 9.50 -7.80
C LYS A 20 10.48 10.30 -7.80
N GLU A 21 9.85 10.42 -8.96
CA GLU A 21 8.56 11.08 -9.10
C GLU A 21 7.42 10.08 -8.94
N ASN A 22 7.71 8.79 -9.12
CA ASN A 22 6.77 7.70 -8.92
C ASN A 22 7.30 6.74 -7.86
N SER A 23 6.49 6.46 -6.86
CA SER A 23 6.87 5.54 -5.79
C SER A 23 5.71 4.71 -5.29
N LEU A 24 6.04 3.58 -4.68
CA LEU A 24 5.13 2.75 -3.90
C LEU A 24 5.75 2.52 -2.54
N VAL A 25 4.95 2.70 -1.49
CA VAL A 25 5.31 2.35 -0.12
C VAL A 25 4.26 1.41 0.43
N ALA A 26 4.72 0.27 0.93
CA ALA A 26 3.88 -0.69 1.64
C ALA A 26 4.46 -0.97 3.02
N ASP A 27 3.61 -0.92 4.05
CA ASP A 27 3.99 -1.22 5.44
C ASP A 27 3.25 -2.45 5.93
N PHE A 28 3.88 -3.19 6.84
CA PHE A 28 3.37 -4.45 7.39
C PHE A 28 3.58 -4.47 8.90
N ARG A 29 2.50 -4.68 9.67
CA ARG A 29 2.60 -4.85 11.12
C ARG A 29 1.40 -5.62 11.66
N GLU A 30 1.65 -6.54 12.59
CA GLU A 30 0.61 -7.25 13.35
C GLU A 30 -0.47 -7.90 12.45
N GLY A 31 -0.07 -8.44 11.30
CA GLY A 31 -0.97 -9.08 10.33
C GLY A 31 -1.68 -8.11 9.38
N TRP A 32 -1.58 -6.81 9.62
CA TRP A 32 -2.10 -5.78 8.75
C TRP A 32 -1.04 -5.26 7.79
N SER A 33 -1.52 -4.74 6.67
CA SER A 33 -0.70 -4.13 5.64
C SER A 33 -1.41 -2.93 5.03
N THR A 34 -0.62 -1.91 4.68
CA THR A 34 -1.08 -0.71 3.99
C THR A 34 -0.24 -0.53 2.74
N VAL A 35 -0.80 0.12 1.72
CA VAL A 35 -0.04 0.54 0.55
C VAL A 35 -0.53 1.89 0.05
N TYR A 36 0.40 2.77 -0.28
CA TYR A 36 0.14 3.97 -1.03
C TYR A 36 1.10 4.11 -2.21
N ILE A 37 0.64 4.76 -3.27
CA ILE A 37 1.39 5.01 -4.49
C ILE A 37 1.40 6.52 -4.74
N VAL A 38 2.57 7.07 -5.02
CA VAL A 38 2.74 8.44 -5.50
C VAL A 38 3.05 8.39 -6.99
N LYS A 39 2.38 9.24 -7.77
CA LYS A 39 2.62 9.42 -9.20
C LYS A 39 2.85 10.89 -9.51
N GLU A 40 3.91 11.16 -10.27
CA GLU A 40 4.25 12.51 -10.73
C GLU A 40 4.38 13.51 -9.58
N CYS A 41 4.85 13.08 -8.40
CA CYS A 41 4.96 13.83 -7.14
C CYS A 41 3.65 14.36 -6.52
N GLU A 42 2.57 14.47 -7.27
CA GLU A 42 1.34 15.17 -6.86
C GLU A 42 0.14 14.25 -6.67
N ASN A 43 0.13 13.08 -7.33
CA ASN A 43 -1.01 12.17 -7.30
C ASN A 43 -0.77 11.05 -6.28
N TYR A 44 -1.60 11.01 -5.24
CA TYR A 44 -1.54 10.04 -4.16
C TYR A 44 -2.69 9.06 -4.27
N TYR A 45 -2.38 7.78 -4.26
CA TYR A 45 -3.35 6.69 -4.30
C TYR A 45 -3.19 5.84 -3.05
N GLU A 46 -4.20 5.84 -2.20
CA GLU A 46 -4.26 5.00 -1.01
C GLU A 46 -5.21 3.84 -1.25
N PHE A 47 -4.77 2.62 -0.96
CA PHE A 47 -5.62 1.43 -1.09
C PHE A 47 -6.90 1.58 -0.26
N VAL A 48 -8.04 1.12 -0.77
CA VAL A 48 -9.31 1.06 -0.03
C VAL A 48 -9.70 -0.39 0.17
N ASN A 49 -9.86 -0.79 1.42
CA ASN A 49 -10.31 -2.12 1.81
C ASN A 49 -11.82 -2.27 1.59
N ASP A 50 -12.21 -3.09 0.61
CA ASP A 50 -13.63 -3.35 0.29
C ASP A 50 -14.42 -4.03 1.43
N GLN A 51 -13.75 -4.68 2.39
CA GLN A 51 -14.40 -5.25 3.58
C GLN A 51 -14.75 -4.16 4.61
N PHE A 52 -13.98 -3.07 4.64
CA PHE A 52 -14.10 -1.99 5.61
C PHE A 52 -13.99 -0.59 4.97
N PRO A 53 -14.75 -0.28 3.90
CA PRO A 53 -14.46 0.86 3.01
C PRO A 53 -14.66 2.23 3.69
N THR A 54 -15.34 2.26 4.84
CA THR A 54 -15.62 3.49 5.61
C THR A 54 -15.18 3.37 7.08
N CYS A 55 -14.34 2.40 7.42
CA CYS A 55 -13.93 2.18 8.80
C CYS A 55 -12.78 3.11 9.20
N GLU A 56 -13.07 4.09 10.05
CA GLU A 56 -12.09 5.06 10.55
C GLU A 56 -11.35 4.60 11.82
N THR A 57 -11.53 3.33 12.22
CA THR A 57 -10.77 2.74 13.34
C THR A 57 -9.29 2.80 13.02
N GLN A 58 -8.51 3.36 13.93
CA GLN A 58 -7.09 3.61 13.73
C GLN A 58 -6.26 2.35 14.03
N LEU A 59 -5.38 1.99 13.11
CA LEU A 59 -4.42 0.89 13.23
C LEU A 59 -2.99 1.45 13.20
N ASN A 60 -2.11 0.92 14.04
CA ASN A 60 -0.71 1.35 14.10
C ASN A 60 0.15 0.56 13.10
N VAL A 61 -0.17 0.60 11.81
CA VAL A 61 0.53 -0.21 10.79
C VAL A 61 1.81 0.46 10.30
N THR A 62 1.72 1.75 9.95
CA THR A 62 2.83 2.50 9.36
C THR A 62 3.86 2.95 10.40
N GLY A 63 5.00 3.44 9.90
CA GLY A 63 6.00 4.16 10.71
C GLY A 63 5.59 5.60 11.05
N ASP A 64 4.68 6.19 10.28
CA ASP A 64 4.41 7.63 10.27
C ASP A 64 3.14 8.02 11.04
N GLY A 65 2.36 7.05 11.52
CA GLY A 65 1.21 7.32 12.38
C GLY A 65 0.14 6.25 12.31
N PRO A 66 -0.97 6.46 13.02
CA PRO A 66 -2.13 5.60 12.89
C PRO A 66 -2.75 5.77 11.49
N THR A 67 -3.18 4.66 10.90
CA THR A 67 -3.85 4.59 9.60
C THR A 67 -5.27 4.07 9.79
N PRO A 68 -6.30 4.68 9.19
CA PRO A 68 -7.65 4.15 9.19
C PRO A 68 -7.71 2.72 8.63
N GLN A 69 -8.54 1.87 9.23
CA GLN A 69 -8.75 0.48 8.78
C GLN A 69 -9.27 0.41 7.33
N LYS A 70 -9.95 1.46 6.83
CA LYS A 70 -10.30 1.58 5.41
C LYS A 70 -9.09 1.52 4.47
N HIS A 71 -7.88 1.82 4.94
CA HIS A 71 -6.65 1.80 4.14
C HIS A 71 -5.72 0.62 4.46
N ALA A 72 -6.17 -0.34 5.26
CA ALA A 72 -5.37 -1.49 5.66
C ALA A 72 -6.08 -2.81 5.33
N THR A 73 -5.31 -3.85 5.01
CA THR A 73 -5.81 -5.21 4.78
C THR A 73 -4.95 -6.26 5.47
N GLU A 74 -5.57 -7.39 5.83
CA GLU A 74 -4.87 -8.60 6.28
C GLU A 74 -4.48 -9.50 5.09
N ASP A 75 -4.90 -9.16 3.87
CA ASP A 75 -4.59 -9.93 2.66
C ASP A 75 -3.18 -9.61 2.14
N LEU A 76 -2.19 -10.31 2.69
CA LEU A 76 -0.79 -10.19 2.29
C LEU A 76 -0.52 -10.69 0.86
N GLN A 77 -1.38 -11.60 0.35
CA GLN A 77 -1.27 -12.09 -1.02
C GLN A 77 -1.67 -10.99 -2.01
N LEU A 78 -2.76 -10.28 -1.72
CA LEU A 78 -3.16 -9.10 -2.48
C LEU A 78 -2.07 -8.02 -2.47
N MET A 79 -1.46 -7.74 -1.33
CA MET A 79 -0.36 -6.77 -1.26
C MET A 79 0.83 -7.16 -2.13
N ALA A 80 1.18 -8.45 -2.15
CA ALA A 80 2.21 -8.93 -3.05
C ALA A 80 1.86 -8.72 -4.53
N GLU A 81 0.61 -8.96 -4.92
CA GLU A 81 0.13 -8.76 -6.29
C GLU A 81 0.16 -7.27 -6.69
N ILE A 82 -0.26 -6.37 -5.81
CA ILE A 82 -0.17 -4.92 -6.01
C ILE A 82 1.28 -4.49 -6.25
N MET A 83 2.21 -4.93 -5.39
CA MET A 83 3.63 -4.61 -5.54
C MET A 83 4.22 -5.16 -6.85
N ILE A 84 3.89 -6.40 -7.20
CA ILE A 84 4.35 -7.01 -8.47
C ILE A 84 3.82 -6.23 -9.66
N HIS A 85 2.55 -5.86 -9.66
CA HIS A 85 1.96 -5.07 -10.72
C HIS A 85 2.65 -3.71 -10.85
N PHE A 86 2.84 -2.99 -9.74
CA PHE A 86 3.53 -1.71 -9.75
C PHE A 86 4.96 -1.83 -10.30
N MET A 87 5.72 -2.86 -9.91
CA MET A 87 7.06 -3.10 -10.47
C MET A 87 7.06 -3.32 -11.99
N GLN A 88 5.96 -3.84 -12.55
CA GLN A 88 5.84 -4.14 -13.98
C GLN A 88 5.33 -2.96 -14.79
N THR A 89 4.43 -2.15 -14.23
CA THR A 89 3.66 -1.14 -14.99
C THR A 89 3.86 0.28 -14.49
N GLY A 90 4.29 0.45 -13.24
CA GLY A 90 4.31 1.74 -12.54
C GLY A 90 2.90 2.31 -12.28
N MET A 91 1.85 1.49 -12.38
CA MET A 91 0.45 1.90 -12.22
C MET A 91 -0.20 1.25 -10.99
N VAL A 92 -1.33 1.81 -10.55
CA VAL A 92 -2.18 1.22 -9.50
C VAL A 92 -2.76 -0.12 -9.96
N TYR A 93 -2.98 -1.04 -9.02
CA TYR A 93 -3.59 -2.34 -9.34
C TYR A 93 -5.06 -2.15 -9.74
N PRO A 94 -5.49 -2.64 -10.92
CA PRO A 94 -6.78 -2.31 -11.50
C PRO A 94 -7.98 -2.96 -10.78
N ASP A 95 -7.76 -4.08 -10.09
CA ASP A 95 -8.82 -4.82 -9.39
C ASP A 95 -8.96 -4.40 -7.91
N CYS A 96 -8.48 -3.20 -7.57
CA CYS A 96 -8.63 -2.60 -6.25
C CYS A 96 -9.29 -1.22 -6.34
N THR A 97 -9.95 -0.84 -5.25
CA THR A 97 -10.40 0.52 -5.04
C THR A 97 -9.27 1.37 -4.48
N TRP A 98 -9.13 2.60 -4.98
CA TRP A 98 -8.10 3.55 -4.55
C TRP A 98 -8.74 4.90 -4.21
N GLU A 99 -8.40 5.45 -3.03
CA GLU A 99 -8.69 6.84 -2.71
C GLU A 99 -7.61 7.71 -3.38
N HIS A 100 -8.04 8.63 -4.23
CA HIS A 100 -7.14 9.50 -5.01
C HIS A 100 -7.19 10.92 -4.47
N THR A 101 -6.03 11.42 -4.05
CA THR A 101 -5.84 12.81 -3.62
C THR A 101 -4.76 13.47 -4.47
N ILE A 102 -4.94 14.75 -4.78
CA ILE A 102 -3.96 15.58 -5.48
C ILE A 102 -3.46 16.63 -4.48
N HIS A 103 -2.15 16.77 -4.33
CA HIS A 103 -1.50 17.75 -3.45
C HIS A 103 -0.78 18.84 -4.24
#